data_AF-A0A0S7WYP3-F1
#
_entry.id   AF-A0A0S7WYP3-F1
#
_cell.length_a   1.000
_cell.length_b   1.000
_cell.length_c   1.000
_cell.angle_alpha   90.00
_cell.angle_beta   90.00
_cell.angle_gamma   90.00
#
_symmetry.space_group_name_H-M   'P 1'
#
loop_
_entity.id
_entity.type
_entity.pdbx_description
1 polymer ?
#
loop_
_entity_poly.entity_id
_entity_poly.type
_entity_poly.pdbx_seq_one_letter_code
_entity_poly.pdbx_strand_id
1 'polypeptide(L)'
;MQYKIIGKGGQGVLFLSKVIAEALLLTGAEDFSFLKEFDEGQRSGEIKITFNIPFDLKDKEIEIKNHNMIELRKVVEDLNLNKDKVETALKKLNPQDFENNLKIWLNE
;
A
#
# COMPACT_ATOMS: atom_id res chain seq x y z
N MET A 1 11.51 5.82 -9.30
CA MET A 1 11.50 6.15 -7.86
C MET A 1 11.45 4.88 -7.01
N GLN A 2 11.99 4.92 -5.78
CA GLN A 2 11.73 3.93 -4.73
C GLN A 2 10.69 4.46 -3.73
N TYR A 3 9.65 3.68 -3.47
CA TYR A 3 8.66 3.97 -2.42
C TYR A 3 8.69 2.85 -1.37
N LYS A 4 9.05 3.18 -0.13
CA LYS A 4 9.24 2.22 0.97
C LYS A 4 8.11 2.31 1.98
N ILE A 5 7.53 1.18 2.32
CA ILE A 5 6.50 1.03 3.36
C ILE A 5 7.06 0.17 4.46
N ILE A 6 7.11 0.73 5.67
CA ILE A 6 7.64 0.04 6.86
C ILE A 6 6.51 -0.08 7.88
N GLY A 7 6.41 -1.21 8.57
CA GLY A 7 5.56 -1.31 9.75
C GLY A 7 5.68 -2.66 10.44
N LYS A 8 5.01 -2.82 11.59
CA LYS A 8 5.10 -4.05 12.38
C LYS A 8 4.32 -5.21 11.74
N GLY A 9 4.80 -6.42 11.95
CA GLY A 9 4.17 -7.64 11.48
C GLY A 9 2.79 -7.84 12.10
N GLY A 10 1.75 -7.73 11.28
CA GLY A 10 0.36 -7.78 11.75
C GLY A 10 -0.60 -7.15 10.75
N GLN A 11 -0.90 -7.89 9.68
CA GLN A 11 -1.97 -7.72 8.66
C GLN A 11 -2.09 -6.41 7.87
N GLY A 12 -1.75 -5.26 8.44
CA GLY A 12 -1.95 -3.96 7.83
C GLY A 12 -1.03 -3.61 6.68
N VAL A 13 0.27 -3.74 6.92
CA VAL A 13 1.32 -3.41 5.93
C VAL A 13 1.19 -4.28 4.69
N LEU A 14 0.91 -5.57 4.87
CA LEU A 14 0.74 -6.52 3.76
C LEU A 14 -0.51 -6.25 2.95
N PHE A 15 -1.64 -6.01 3.61
CA PHE A 15 -2.90 -5.73 2.94
C PHE A 15 -2.76 -4.45 2.10
N LEU A 16 -2.28 -3.37 2.72
CA LEU A 16 -2.09 -2.09 2.06
C LEU A 16 -1.13 -2.17 0.88
N SER A 17 -0.01 -2.88 1.05
CA SER A 17 0.96 -3.06 -0.04
C SER A 17 0.38 -3.83 -1.22
N LYS A 18 -0.50 -4.81 -0.98
CA LYS A 18 -1.22 -5.50 -2.06
C LYS A 18 -2.19 -4.57 -2.79
N VAL A 19 -2.91 -3.73 -2.06
CA VAL A 19 -3.83 -2.74 -2.66
C VAL A 19 -3.07 -1.77 -3.56
N ILE A 20 -1.92 -1.27 -3.11
CA ILE A 20 -1.07 -0.37 -3.90
C ILE A 20 -0.51 -1.08 -5.13
N ALA A 21 0.01 -2.31 -4.99
CA ALA A 21 0.52 -3.09 -6.11
C ALA A 21 -0.56 -3.29 -7.19
N GLU A 22 -1.77 -3.67 -6.79
CA GLU A 22 -2.88 -3.88 -7.72
C GLU A 22 -3.32 -2.55 -8.37
N ALA A 23 -3.39 -1.46 -7.61
CA ALA A 23 -3.72 -0.15 -8.16
C ALA A 23 -2.66 0.32 -9.19
N LEU A 24 -1.37 0.11 -8.92
CA LEU A 24 -0.28 0.40 -9.85
C LEU A 24 -0.38 -0.43 -11.14
N LEU A 25 -0.66 -1.73 -11.04
CA LEU A 25 -0.91 -2.58 -12.22
C LEU A 25 -2.06 -2.03 -13.07
N LEU A 26 -3.15 -1.62 -12.43
CA LEU A 26 -4.32 -1.08 -13.12
C LEU A 26 -4.09 0.31 -13.75
N THR A 27 -3.00 1.01 -13.38
CA THR A 27 -2.56 2.25 -14.03
C THR A 27 -1.63 2.02 -15.22
N GLY A 28 -1.31 0.77 -15.55
CA GLY A 28 -0.39 0.44 -16.65
C GLY A 28 1.09 0.65 -16.29
N ALA A 29 1.43 0.60 -15.00
CA ALA A 29 2.82 0.53 -14.56
C ALA A 29 3.34 -0.90 -14.84
N GLU A 30 3.60 -1.23 -16.11
CA GLU A 30 3.96 -2.59 -16.52
C GLU A 30 5.34 -3.04 -15.99
N ASP A 31 6.19 -2.09 -15.55
CA ASP A 31 7.58 -2.34 -15.11
C ASP A 31 7.83 -2.12 -13.61
N PHE A 32 6.81 -2.04 -12.74
CA PHE A 32 7.09 -1.92 -11.31
C PHE A 32 7.53 -3.26 -10.70
N SER A 33 8.51 -3.22 -9.80
CA SER A 33 8.89 -4.36 -8.96
C SER A 33 8.69 -4.02 -7.49
N PHE A 34 8.47 -5.02 -6.65
CA PHE A 34 8.49 -4.82 -5.21
C PHE A 34 9.29 -5.91 -4.50
N LEU A 35 10.03 -5.49 -3.47
CA LEU A 35 10.79 -6.36 -2.59
C LEU A 35 10.15 -6.36 -1.22
N LYS A 36 10.06 -7.53 -0.61
CA LYS A 36 9.56 -7.71 0.75
C LYS A 36 10.68 -8.22 1.64
N GLU A 37 10.98 -7.47 2.70
CA GLU A 37 12.00 -7.77 3.68
C GLU A 37 11.34 -7.95 5.06
N PHE A 38 11.77 -8.98 5.80
CA PHE A 38 11.33 -9.25 7.16
C PHE A 38 12.54 -9.15 8.09
N ASP A 39 12.41 -8.40 9.18
CA ASP A 39 13.40 -8.45 10.26
C ASP A 39 13.10 -9.69 11.13
N GLU A 40 13.79 -10.80 10.83
CA GLU A 40 13.68 -12.07 11.55
C GLU A 40 14.22 -11.99 13.00
N GLY A 41 14.89 -10.89 13.37
CA GLY A 41 15.54 -10.72 14.69
C GLY A 41 14.65 -10.17 15.81
N GLN A 42 13.47 -9.60 15.51
CA GLN A 42 12.60 -8.99 16.53
C GLN A 42 11.28 -9.76 16.69
N ARG A 43 10.87 -10.02 17.94
CA ARG A 43 9.60 -10.69 18.31
C ARG A 43 8.32 -9.97 17.80
N SER A 44 8.44 -8.76 17.23
CA SER A 44 7.36 -8.01 16.57
C SER A 44 7.56 -7.82 15.05
N GLY A 45 8.49 -8.58 14.46
CA GLY A 45 8.86 -8.69 13.04
C GLY A 45 8.47 -7.50 12.18
N GLU A 46 9.32 -6.47 12.12
CA GLU A 46 9.14 -5.38 11.17
C GLU A 46 9.09 -5.93 9.74
N ILE A 47 8.16 -5.40 8.94
CA ILE A 47 7.99 -5.71 7.53
C ILE A 47 8.31 -4.44 6.76
N LYS A 48 9.23 -4.57 5.81
CA LYS A 48 9.58 -3.53 4.85
C LYS A 48 9.18 -3.97 3.45
N ILE A 49 8.45 -3.12 2.74
CA ILE A 49 8.04 -3.34 1.35
C ILE A 49 8.54 -2.16 0.53
N THR A 50 9.41 -2.45 -0.44
CA THR A 50 9.99 -1.44 -1.33
C THR A 50 9.37 -1.59 -2.71
N PHE A 51 8.73 -0.55 -3.25
CA PHE A 51 8.24 -0.49 -4.62
C PHE A 51 9.22 0.31 -5.49
N ASN A 52 9.66 -0.25 -6.61
CA ASN A 52 10.37 0.47 -7.66
C ASN A 52 9.35 0.87 -8.72
N ILE A 53 8.94 2.13 -8.74
CA ILE A 53 7.88 2.63 -9.62
C ILE A 53 8.53 3.49 -10.73
N PRO A 54 8.18 3.30 -12.01
CA PRO A 54 8.75 4.05 -13.13
C PRO A 54 8.14 5.45 -13.28
N PHE A 55 7.90 6.15 -12.16
CA PHE A 55 7.44 7.54 -12.15
C PHE A 55 8.61 8.49 -11.91
N ASP A 56 8.50 9.68 -12.52
CA ASP A 56 9.40 10.82 -12.31
C ASP A 56 9.05 11.53 -10.99
N LEU A 57 9.34 10.84 -9.88
CA LEU A 57 9.09 11.28 -8.52
C LEU A 57 10.33 11.03 -7.65
N LYS A 58 10.43 11.75 -6.54
CA LYS A 58 11.48 11.55 -5.55
C LYS A 58 11.23 10.28 -4.74
N ASP A 59 12.33 9.64 -4.30
CA ASP A 59 12.25 8.51 -3.38
C ASP A 59 11.55 8.91 -2.08
N LYS A 60 10.77 7.98 -1.52
CA LYS A 60 9.97 8.23 -0.33
C LYS A 60 9.88 6.99 0.56
N GLU A 61 9.80 7.22 1.86
CA GLU A 61 9.60 6.19 2.88
C GLU A 61 8.48 6.61 3.82
N ILE A 62 7.59 5.66 4.14
CA ILE A 62 6.49 5.85 5.08
C ILE A 62 6.45 4.73 6.12
N GLU A 63 6.03 5.09 7.33
CA GLU A 63 5.82 4.16 8.44
C GLU A 63 4.31 4.03 8.71
N ILE A 64 3.80 2.80 8.74
CA ILE A 64 2.38 2.50 8.96
C ILE A 64 2.14 2.12 10.42
N LYS A 65 1.27 2.90 11.08
CA LYS A 65 0.92 2.74 12.49
C LYS A 65 -0.53 2.35 12.65
N ASN A 66 -0.83 1.06 12.87
CA ASN A 66 -2.11 0.42 13.25
C ASN A 66 -3.43 0.80 12.51
N HIS A 67 -3.53 1.91 11.77
CA HIS A 67 -4.72 2.43 11.10
C HIS A 67 -4.53 2.37 9.57
N ASN A 68 -4.57 1.16 9.04
CA ASN A 68 -4.09 0.86 7.70
C ASN A 68 -4.84 1.61 6.59
N MET A 69 -6.14 1.88 6.74
CA MET A 69 -6.93 2.60 5.73
C MET A 69 -6.64 4.11 5.70
N ILE A 70 -6.25 4.72 6.83
CA ILE A 70 -5.79 6.12 6.87
C ILE A 70 -4.44 6.24 6.17
N GLU A 71 -3.54 5.29 6.43
CA GLU A 71 -2.22 5.26 5.78
C GLU A 71 -2.33 4.95 4.28
N LEU A 72 -3.35 4.18 3.85
CA LEU A 72 -3.62 3.96 2.43
C LEU A 72 -3.85 5.27 1.68
N ARG A 73 -4.63 6.19 2.29
CA ARG A 73 -4.91 7.49 1.70
C ARG A 73 -3.64 8.31 1.44
N LYS A 74 -2.74 8.37 2.43
CA LYS A 74 -1.46 9.07 2.27
C LYS A 74 -0.65 8.50 1.11
N VAL A 75 -0.61 7.17 0.98
CA VAL A 75 0.13 6.53 -0.11
C VAL A 75 -0.49 6.84 -1.47
N VAL A 76 -1.82 6.80 -1.56
CA VAL A 76 -2.56 7.14 -2.79
C VAL A 76 -2.28 8.59 -3.21
N GLU A 77 -2.29 9.52 -2.26
CA GLU A 77 -1.95 10.94 -2.50
C GLU A 77 -0.48 11.09 -2.92
N ASP A 78 0.45 10.44 -2.22
CA ASP A 78 1.89 10.52 -2.47
C ASP A 78 2.30 9.97 -3.84
N LEU A 79 1.67 8.87 -4.25
CA LEU A 79 1.91 8.22 -5.54
C LEU A 79 1.00 8.76 -6.64
N ASN A 80 0.12 9.73 -6.33
CA ASN A 80 -0.89 10.28 -7.22
C ASN A 80 -1.70 9.19 -7.94
N LEU A 81 -2.12 8.15 -7.20
CA LEU A 81 -2.86 7.03 -7.77
C LEU A 81 -4.29 7.44 -8.08
N ASN A 82 -4.80 6.94 -9.21
CA ASN A 82 -6.19 7.12 -9.60
C ASN A 82 -7.12 6.42 -8.59
N LYS A 83 -8.07 7.17 -8.02
CA LYS A 83 -9.01 6.70 -6.99
C LYS A 83 -9.82 5.49 -7.45
N ASP A 84 -10.37 5.50 -8.66
CA ASP A 84 -11.18 4.39 -9.20
C ASP A 84 -10.36 3.09 -9.28
N LYS A 85 -9.06 3.18 -9.57
CA LYS A 85 -8.15 2.01 -9.57
C LYS A 85 -7.89 1.49 -8.17
N VAL A 86 -7.78 2.38 -7.18
CA VAL A 86 -7.64 2.01 -5.76
C VAL A 86 -8.90 1.32 -5.25
N GLU A 87 -10.08 1.83 -5.58
CA GLU A 87 -11.36 1.21 -5.23
C GLU A 87 -11.50 -0.18 -5.87
N THR A 88 -11.13 -0.29 -7.15
CA THR A 88 -11.11 -1.58 -7.86
C THR A 88 -10.18 -2.58 -7.16
N ALA A 89 -8.98 -2.14 -6.76
CA ALA A 89 -8.02 -2.95 -6.03
C ALA A 89 -8.54 -3.38 -4.65
N LEU A 90 -9.15 -2.46 -3.89
CA LEU A 90 -9.77 -2.75 -2.59
C LEU A 90 -10.88 -3.80 -2.73
N LYS A 91 -11.76 -3.63 -3.71
CA LYS A 91 -12.86 -4.57 -3.98
C LYS A 91 -12.36 -5.95 -4.38
N LYS A 92 -11.29 -6.03 -5.17
CA LYS A 92 -10.68 -7.29 -5.59
C LYS A 92 -10.05 -8.04 -4.42
N LEU A 93 -9.35 -7.33 -3.53
CA LEU A 93 -8.54 -7.94 -2.47
C LEU A 93 -9.30 -8.23 -1.18
N ASN A 94 -10.35 -7.46 -0.87
CA ASN A 94 -11.22 -7.73 0.26
C ASN A 94 -12.70 -7.42 -0.09
N PRO A 95 -13.35 -8.28 -0.89
CA PRO A 95 -14.73 -8.08 -1.32
C PRO A 95 -15.75 -8.15 -0.17
N GLN A 96 -15.44 -8.87 0.92
CA GLN A 96 -16.35 -9.06 2.05
C GLN A 96 -16.45 -7.80 2.93
N ASP A 97 -15.33 -7.12 3.16
CA ASP A 97 -15.29 -5.88 3.95
C ASP A 97 -15.19 -4.62 3.08
N PHE A 98 -15.43 -4.72 1.77
CA PHE A 98 -15.17 -3.63 0.82
C PHE A 98 -15.85 -2.32 1.24
N GLU A 99 -17.16 -2.35 1.50
CA GLU A 99 -17.90 -1.14 1.88
C GLU A 99 -17.38 -0.52 3.19
N ASN A 100 -17.02 -1.34 4.17
CA ASN A 100 -16.48 -0.87 5.44
C ASN A 100 -15.09 -0.25 5.27
N ASN A 101 -14.20 -0.92 4.52
CA ASN A 101 -12.87 -0.39 4.22
C ASN A 101 -12.93 0.89 3.38
N LEU A 102 -13.83 0.93 2.40
CA LEU A 102 -14.04 2.10 1.55
C LEU A 102 -14.49 3.31 2.39
N LYS A 103 -15.46 3.12 3.29
CA LYS A 103 -15.91 4.17 4.22
C LYS A 103 -14.78 4.70 5.10
N ILE A 104 -14.00 3.82 5.73
CA ILE A 104 -12.86 4.24 6.56
C ILE A 104 -11.81 5.01 5.73
N TRP A 105 -11.57 4.61 4.47
CA TRP A 105 -10.65 5.31 3.57
C TRP A 105 -11.17 6.69 3.14
N LEU A 106 -12.45 6.79 2.81
CA LEU A 106 -13.12 8.02 2.42
C LEU A 106 -13.41 8.95 3.60
N ASN A 107 -13.30 8.45 4.83
CA ASN A 107 -13.61 9.15 6.08
C ASN A 107 -15.13 9.41 6.23
N GLU A 108 -15.93 8.41 5.90
CA GLU A 108 -17.39 8.32 6.10
C GLU A 108 -17.77 7.38 7.24
#